data_AF-A0A7W1AZ27-F1
#
_entry.id   AF-A0A7W1AZ27-F1
#
_cell.length_a   1.000
_cell.length_b   1.000
_cell.length_c   1.000
_cell.angle_alpha   90.00
_cell.angle_beta   90.00
_cell.angle_gamma   90.00
#
_symmetry.space_group_name_H-M   'P 1'
#
loop_
_entity.id
_entity.type
_entity.pdbx_description
1 polymer ?
#
loop_
_entity_poly.entity_id
_entity_poly.type
_entity_poly.pdbx_seq_one_letter_code
_entity_poly.pdbx_strand_id
1 'polypeptide(L)'
;LPVDVITGYNGSDDQLAMRRGEIQGIVASRSTYEQFVKEGEGQFIAQIGGSQTDVPALAPMVTDPTGSQAIALILSQSTISRLTAGPPGIPADRLEALREAYRMATSDEEFLARAKQLELPIDPVTGDELLAAVEVALKQSPETVELIRNALKKE
;
A
#
# COMPACT_ATOMS: atom_id res chain seq x y z
N LEU A 1 -17.08 17.70 0.08
CA LEU A 1 -18.03 16.87 -0.70
C LEU A 1 -18.81 16.02 0.30
N PRO A 2 -20.13 15.84 0.15
CA PRO A 2 -20.83 14.83 0.92
C PRO A 2 -20.34 13.46 0.41
N VAL A 3 -19.44 12.84 1.16
CA VAL A 3 -18.90 11.50 0.87
C VAL A 3 -19.45 10.56 1.93
N ASP A 4 -20.03 9.45 1.49
CA ASP A 4 -20.45 8.36 2.37
C ASP A 4 -19.43 7.22 2.25
N VAL A 5 -18.91 6.75 3.39
CA VAL A 5 -17.84 5.75 3.44
C VAL A 5 -18.45 4.38 3.61
N ILE A 6 -18.51 3.61 2.53
CA ILE A 6 -19.01 2.23 2.55
C ILE A 6 -17.85 1.27 2.80
N THR A 7 -17.98 0.43 3.82
CA THR A 7 -16.98 -0.58 4.21
C THR A 7 -17.48 -2.00 3.97
N GLY A 8 -16.57 -2.97 3.89
CA GLY A 8 -16.90 -4.40 3.85
C GLY A 8 -16.76 -5.08 2.49
N TYR A 9 -16.42 -4.34 1.43
CA TYR A 9 -15.99 -4.94 0.16
C TYR A 9 -14.62 -5.59 0.31
N ASN A 10 -14.48 -6.81 -0.20
CA ASN A 10 -13.23 -7.56 -0.17
C ASN A 10 -12.93 -8.16 -1.55
N GLY A 11 -11.66 -8.31 -1.89
CA GLY A 11 -11.26 -8.93 -3.15
C GLY A 11 -11.74 -8.12 -4.35
N SER A 12 -12.57 -8.72 -5.20
CA SER A 12 -13.11 -8.10 -6.42
C SER A 12 -14.55 -7.56 -6.26
N ASP A 13 -15.13 -7.63 -5.06
CA ASP A 13 -16.51 -7.20 -4.82
C ASP A 13 -16.68 -5.69 -5.03
N ASP A 14 -15.64 -4.91 -4.78
CA ASP A 14 -15.58 -3.47 -5.02
C ASP A 14 -15.67 -3.11 -6.50
N GLN A 15 -14.97 -3.82 -7.39
CA GLN A 15 -15.06 -3.63 -8.84
C GLN A 15 -16.47 -3.92 -9.36
N LEU A 16 -17.11 -4.97 -8.84
CA LEU A 16 -18.49 -5.30 -9.19
C LEU A 16 -19.48 -4.25 -8.68
N ALA A 17 -19.31 -3.79 -7.44
CA ALA A 17 -20.11 -2.72 -6.85
C ALA A 17 -19.98 -1.41 -7.63
N MET A 18 -18.77 -1.06 -8.08
CA MET A 18 -18.53 0.07 -8.99
C MET A 18 -19.29 -0.08 -10.30
N ARG A 19 -19.19 -1.24 -10.98
CA ARG A 19 -19.92 -1.49 -12.24
C ARG A 19 -21.44 -1.44 -12.07
N ARG A 20 -21.95 -1.84 -10.91
CA ARG A 20 -23.39 -1.76 -10.57
C ARG A 20 -23.84 -0.37 -10.14
N GLY A 21 -22.91 0.57 -9.92
CA GLY A 21 -23.20 1.90 -9.41
C GLY A 21 -23.55 1.93 -7.91
N GLU A 22 -23.29 0.85 -7.17
CA GLU A 22 -23.48 0.77 -5.72
C GLU A 22 -22.49 1.70 -4.99
N ILE A 23 -21.28 1.84 -5.53
CA ILE A 23 -20.26 2.82 -5.09
C ILE A 23 -19.70 3.58 -6.28
N GLN A 24 -19.21 4.81 -6.05
CA GLN A 24 -18.73 5.70 -7.11
C GLN A 24 -17.21 5.80 -7.18
N GLY A 25 -16.50 5.31 -6.17
CA GLY A 25 -15.04 5.35 -6.12
C GLY A 25 -14.48 4.54 -4.97
N ILE A 26 -13.17 4.32 -5.03
CA ILE A 26 -12.42 3.56 -4.03
C ILE A 26 -10.99 4.09 -3.92
N VAL A 27 -10.37 3.90 -2.75
CA VAL A 27 -8.93 4.04 -2.57
C VAL A 27 -8.33 2.63 -2.57
N ALA A 28 -7.54 2.31 -3.59
CA ALA A 28 -6.94 0.99 -3.77
C ALA A 28 -5.56 1.09 -4.43
N SER A 29 -4.81 -0.01 -4.42
CA SER A 29 -3.54 -0.11 -5.15
C SER A 29 -3.78 0.02 -6.66
N ARG A 30 -2.98 0.86 -7.32
CA ARG A 30 -3.09 1.12 -8.77
C ARG A 30 -3.04 -0.15 -9.60
N SER A 31 -2.10 -1.05 -9.31
CA SER A 31 -1.92 -2.32 -10.02
C SER A 31 -3.17 -3.21 -9.98
N THR A 32 -3.93 -3.20 -8.88
CA THR A 32 -5.19 -3.96 -8.75
C THR A 32 -6.27 -3.45 -9.71
N TYR A 33 -6.30 -2.14 -9.99
CA TYR A 33 -7.34 -1.48 -10.78
C TYR A 33 -6.91 -1.13 -12.20
N GLU A 34 -5.68 -1.45 -12.58
CA GLU A 34 -5.14 -1.08 -13.88
C GLU A 34 -5.93 -1.71 -15.05
N GLN A 35 -6.30 -2.98 -14.93
CA GLN A 35 -7.16 -3.64 -15.91
C GLN A 35 -8.57 -3.03 -15.96
N PHE A 36 -9.15 -2.70 -14.80
CA PHE A 36 -10.48 -2.09 -14.71
C PHE A 36 -10.53 -0.73 -15.44
N VAL A 37 -9.48 0.08 -15.31
CA VAL A 37 -9.34 1.36 -16.04
C VAL A 37 -9.08 1.13 -17.53
N LYS A 38 -8.22 0.16 -17.90
CA LYS A 38 -7.95 -0.20 -19.31
C LYS A 38 -9.22 -0.67 -20.04
N GLU A 39 -10.15 -1.31 -19.34
CA GLU A 39 -11.46 -1.74 -19.85
C GLU A 39 -12.48 -0.58 -19.98
N GLY A 40 -12.14 0.62 -19.52
CA GLY A 40 -13.01 1.79 -19.61
C GLY A 40 -14.06 1.87 -18.48
N GLU A 41 -13.94 1.06 -17.44
CA GLU A 41 -14.92 0.97 -16.34
C GLU A 41 -14.67 2.01 -15.24
N GLY A 42 -13.55 2.73 -15.31
CA GLY A 42 -13.19 3.78 -14.37
C GLY A 42 -11.98 4.60 -14.83
N GLN A 43 -11.53 5.51 -13.98
CA GLN A 43 -10.33 6.32 -14.20
C GLN A 43 -9.63 6.62 -12.88
N PHE A 44 -8.31 6.75 -12.93
CA PHE A 44 -7.54 7.29 -11.80
C PHE A 44 -7.73 8.81 -11.77
N ILE A 45 -8.04 9.37 -10.60
CA ILE A 45 -8.27 10.81 -10.43
C ILE A 45 -7.21 11.50 -9.55
N ALA A 46 -6.53 10.73 -8.71
CA ALA A 46 -5.46 11.17 -7.84
C ALA A 46 -4.69 9.96 -7.30
N GLN A 47 -3.53 10.19 -6.69
CA GLN A 47 -2.73 9.14 -6.06
C GLN A 47 -2.15 9.56 -4.70
N ILE A 48 -1.90 8.57 -3.86
CA ILE A 48 -1.16 8.71 -2.61
C ILE A 48 0.11 7.87 -2.75
N GLY A 49 1.25 8.53 -2.92
CA GLY A 49 2.52 7.86 -3.20
C GLY A 49 2.66 7.40 -4.65
N GLY A 50 3.64 6.53 -4.90
CA GLY A 50 4.01 6.09 -6.25
C GLY A 50 4.82 7.13 -7.03
N SER A 51 5.33 6.72 -8.19
CA SER A 51 6.19 7.52 -9.07
C SER A 51 5.50 8.01 -10.34
N GLN A 52 4.22 7.65 -10.54
CA GLN A 52 3.47 8.04 -11.72
C GLN A 52 3.15 9.54 -11.69
N THR A 53 2.97 10.16 -12.86
CA THR A 53 2.73 11.61 -12.99
C THR A 53 1.48 11.95 -13.78
N ASP A 54 0.68 10.95 -14.14
CA ASP A 54 -0.53 11.09 -14.95
C ASP A 54 -1.74 11.60 -14.14
N VAL A 55 -1.68 11.51 -12.81
CA VAL A 55 -2.70 12.04 -11.90
C VAL A 55 -2.07 12.86 -10.76
N PRO A 56 -2.80 13.83 -10.18
CA PRO A 56 -2.29 14.63 -9.06
C PRO A 56 -1.93 13.78 -7.83
N ALA A 57 -0.81 14.11 -7.18
CA ALA A 57 -0.50 13.59 -5.86
C ALA A 57 -1.33 14.32 -4.79
N LEU A 58 -1.96 13.58 -3.89
CA LEU A 58 -2.79 14.17 -2.82
C LEU A 58 -1.95 14.76 -1.68
N ALA A 59 -0.74 14.26 -1.44
CA ALA A 59 0.09 14.67 -0.30
C ALA A 59 0.35 16.19 -0.22
N PRO A 60 0.69 16.89 -1.32
CA PRO A 60 0.88 18.34 -1.29
C PRO A 60 -0.41 19.16 -1.12
N MET A 61 -1.59 18.52 -1.31
CA MET A 61 -2.89 19.19 -1.27
C MET A 61 -3.49 19.24 0.14
N VAL A 62 -2.95 18.47 1.08
CA VAL A 62 -3.44 18.41 2.47
C VAL A 62 -2.68 19.40 3.33
N THR A 63 -3.40 20.37 3.88
CA THR A 63 -2.86 21.44 4.73
C THR A 63 -3.13 21.24 6.22
N ASP A 64 -4.07 20.34 6.56
CA ASP A 64 -4.40 20.01 7.94
C ASP A 64 -3.35 19.06 8.54
N PRO A 65 -2.87 19.29 9.78
CA PRO A 65 -1.86 18.44 10.43
C PRO A 65 -2.31 16.98 10.61
N THR A 66 -3.60 16.75 10.90
CA THR A 66 -4.16 15.41 11.09
C THR A 66 -4.22 14.66 9.76
N GLY A 67 -4.69 15.33 8.71
CA GLY A 67 -4.67 14.77 7.35
C GLY A 67 -3.26 14.47 6.85
N SER A 68 -2.27 15.30 7.19
CA SER A 68 -0.87 15.08 6.83
C SER A 68 -0.30 13.82 7.49
N GLN A 69 -0.64 13.59 8.76
CA GLN A 69 -0.25 12.36 9.48
C GLN A 69 -0.89 11.12 8.87
N ALA A 70 -2.18 11.19 8.52
CA ALA A 70 -2.88 10.11 7.84
C ALA A 70 -2.25 9.76 6.47
N ILE A 71 -1.90 10.77 5.67
CA ILE A 71 -1.20 10.56 4.40
C ILE A 71 0.17 9.94 4.63
N ALA A 72 0.95 10.43 5.60
CA ALA A 72 2.26 9.86 5.91
C ALA A 72 2.18 8.38 6.31
N LEU A 73 1.12 7.99 7.02
CA LEU A 73 0.87 6.59 7.36
C LEU A 73 0.45 5.75 6.13
N ILE A 74 -0.42 6.26 5.26
CA ILE A 74 -0.79 5.55 4.02
C ILE A 74 0.46 5.36 3.13
N LEU A 75 1.32 6.38 3.05
CA LEU A 75 2.59 6.31 2.33
C LEU A 75 3.53 5.27 2.92
N SER A 76 3.72 5.24 4.24
CA SER A 76 4.60 4.25 4.87
C SER A 76 4.09 2.81 4.65
N GLN A 77 2.78 2.58 4.76
CA GLN A 77 2.16 1.29 4.43
C GLN A 77 2.31 0.93 2.94
N SER A 78 2.19 1.92 2.05
CA SER A 78 2.34 1.71 0.61
C SER A 78 3.78 1.34 0.23
N THR A 79 4.78 1.90 0.91
CA THR A 79 6.19 1.50 0.75
C THR A 79 6.44 0.11 1.31
N ILE A 80 5.82 -0.20 2.45
CA ILE A 80 5.94 -1.48 3.16
C ILE A 80 4.88 -2.48 2.66
N SER A 81 4.56 -2.45 1.36
CA SER A 81 3.36 -3.08 0.79
C SER A 81 3.29 -4.59 1.02
N ARG A 82 4.44 -5.27 1.00
CA ARG A 82 4.55 -6.72 1.21
C ARG A 82 5.75 -7.05 2.09
N LEU A 83 5.47 -7.35 3.35
CA LEU A 83 6.48 -7.73 4.34
C LEU A 83 6.65 -9.24 4.41
N THR A 84 7.90 -9.68 4.45
CA THR A 84 8.27 -10.99 4.98
C THR A 84 8.89 -10.78 6.36
N ALA A 85 8.28 -11.32 7.40
CA ALA A 85 8.72 -11.19 8.78
C ALA A 85 8.83 -12.56 9.44
N GLY A 86 9.82 -12.70 10.34
CA GLY A 86 9.98 -13.89 11.17
C GLY A 86 9.55 -13.64 12.62
N PRO A 87 9.38 -14.70 13.44
CA PRO A 87 9.07 -14.55 14.86
C PRO A 87 10.19 -13.82 15.64
N PRO A 88 9.88 -13.26 16.81
CA PRO A 88 10.90 -12.70 17.68
C PRO A 88 11.88 -13.77 18.17
N GLY A 89 13.15 -13.40 18.36
CA GLY A 89 14.18 -14.29 18.94
C GLY A 89 14.84 -15.26 17.94
N ILE A 90 14.74 -15.03 16.63
CA ILE A 90 15.50 -15.80 15.65
C ILE A 90 17.01 -15.64 15.93
N PRO A 91 17.78 -16.74 16.05
CA PRO A 91 19.24 -16.69 16.15
C PRO A 91 19.88 -15.90 15.00
N ALA A 92 20.89 -15.08 15.31
CA ALA A 92 21.46 -14.12 14.38
C ALA A 92 21.98 -14.75 13.07
N ASP A 93 22.58 -15.94 13.16
CA ASP A 93 23.06 -16.72 12.01
C ASP A 93 21.92 -17.12 11.07
N ARG A 94 20.77 -17.53 11.62
CA ARG A 94 19.58 -17.90 10.85
C ARG A 94 18.88 -16.70 10.25
N LEU A 95 18.82 -15.59 10.99
CA LEU A 95 18.26 -14.34 10.49
C LEU A 95 19.05 -13.84 9.27
N GLU A 96 20.38 -13.88 9.36
CA GLU A 96 21.24 -13.47 8.24
C GLU A 96 21.08 -14.40 7.03
N ALA A 97 21.02 -15.72 7.25
CA ALA A 97 20.78 -16.68 6.17
C ALA A 97 19.44 -16.42 5.44
N LEU A 98 18.37 -16.11 6.17
CA LEU A 98 17.07 -15.77 5.59
C LEU A 98 17.10 -14.47 4.79
N ARG A 99 17.78 -13.44 5.32
CA ARG A 99 17.95 -12.14 4.64
C ARG A 99 18.75 -12.28 3.35
N GLU A 100 19.84 -13.04 3.37
CA GLU A 100 20.63 -13.36 2.18
C GLU A 100 19.78 -14.10 1.15
N ALA A 101 19.08 -15.16 1.55
CA ALA A 101 18.24 -15.92 0.62
C ALA A 101 17.17 -15.05 -0.07
N TYR A 102 16.56 -14.12 0.68
CA TYR A 102 15.60 -13.17 0.13
C TYR A 102 16.25 -12.21 -0.87
N ARG A 103 17.41 -11.65 -0.54
CA ARG A 103 18.18 -10.77 -1.44
C ARG A 103 18.58 -11.49 -2.72
N MET A 104 19.11 -12.71 -2.61
CA MET A 104 19.49 -13.52 -3.76
C MET A 104 18.29 -13.81 -4.66
N ALA A 105 17.16 -14.27 -4.11
CA ALA A 105 15.97 -14.59 -4.89
C ALA A 105 15.40 -13.37 -5.60
N THR A 106 15.36 -12.20 -4.94
CA THR A 106 14.80 -10.97 -5.51
C THR A 106 15.74 -10.25 -6.48
N SER A 107 17.01 -10.67 -6.52
CA SER A 107 18.02 -10.18 -7.48
C SER A 107 18.30 -11.17 -8.61
N ASP A 108 17.66 -12.34 -8.59
CA ASP A 108 17.83 -13.39 -9.60
C ASP A 108 17.22 -12.98 -10.95
N GLU A 109 17.97 -13.15 -12.03
CA GLU A 109 17.57 -12.69 -13.36
C GLU A 109 16.35 -13.45 -13.90
N GLU A 110 16.23 -14.76 -13.62
CA GLU A 110 15.09 -15.57 -14.05
C GLU A 110 13.82 -15.15 -13.31
N PHE A 111 13.93 -14.91 -12.00
CA PHE A 111 12.85 -14.36 -11.18
C PHE A 111 12.38 -12.99 -11.71
N LEU A 112 13.31 -12.06 -11.96
CA LEU A 112 13.00 -10.72 -12.45
C LEU A 112 12.38 -10.75 -13.85
N ALA A 113 12.89 -11.60 -14.75
CA ALA A 113 12.33 -11.78 -16.08
C ALA A 113 10.88 -12.29 -16.02
N ARG A 114 10.61 -13.26 -15.13
CA ARG A 114 9.27 -13.80 -14.94
C ARG A 114 8.32 -12.78 -14.32
N ALA A 115 8.76 -12.02 -13.32
CA ALA A 115 7.99 -10.96 -12.70
C ALA A 115 7.60 -9.89 -13.73
N LYS A 116 8.54 -9.49 -14.59
CA LYS A 116 8.29 -8.53 -15.67
C LYS A 116 7.23 -9.04 -16.67
N GLN A 117 7.26 -10.31 -17.05
CA GLN A 117 6.23 -10.91 -17.93
C GLN A 117 4.83 -10.87 -17.31
N LEU A 118 4.74 -10.92 -15.98
CA LEU A 118 3.50 -10.87 -15.23
C LEU A 118 3.12 -9.44 -14.82
N GLU A 119 3.87 -8.43 -15.27
CA GLU A 119 3.69 -7.03 -14.88
C GLU A 119 3.73 -6.82 -13.35
N LEU A 120 4.52 -7.64 -12.65
CA LEU A 120 4.72 -7.56 -11.21
C LEU A 120 5.96 -6.70 -10.91
N PRO A 121 5.81 -5.50 -10.33
CA PRO A 121 6.95 -4.68 -9.92
C PRO A 121 7.67 -5.32 -8.73
N ILE A 122 9.00 -5.43 -8.82
CA ILE A 122 9.89 -5.97 -7.79
C ILE A 122 10.87 -4.87 -7.38
N ASP A 123 10.79 -4.43 -6.13
CA ASP A 123 11.67 -3.41 -5.54
C ASP A 123 11.90 -3.74 -4.04
N PRO A 124 12.81 -4.69 -3.74
CA PRO A 124 12.97 -5.23 -2.40
C PRO A 124 13.79 -4.27 -1.51
N VAL A 125 13.24 -3.92 -0.34
CA VAL A 125 13.99 -3.27 0.75
C VAL A 125 14.27 -4.31 1.84
N THR A 126 15.51 -4.40 2.32
CA THR A 126 15.93 -5.44 3.28
C THR A 126 16.73 -4.87 4.45
N GLY A 127 16.84 -5.65 5.53
CA GLY A 127 17.72 -5.34 6.66
C GLY A 127 17.31 -4.07 7.42
N ASP A 128 18.30 -3.24 7.72
CA ASP A 128 18.14 -2.07 8.59
C ASP A 128 17.30 -0.96 7.95
N GLU A 129 17.34 -0.83 6.62
CA GLU A 129 16.51 0.11 5.87
C GLU A 129 15.01 -0.23 6.03
N LEU A 130 14.68 -1.53 5.91
CA LEU A 130 13.33 -2.01 6.16
C LEU A 130 12.92 -1.81 7.62
N LEU A 131 13.83 -2.09 8.57
CA LEU A 131 13.56 -1.91 9.99
C LEU A 131 13.24 -0.44 10.32
N ALA A 132 14.01 0.50 9.78
CA ALA A 132 13.75 1.93 9.95
C ALA A 132 12.38 2.33 9.39
N ALA A 133 12.00 1.83 8.21
CA ALA A 133 10.68 2.09 7.63
C ALA A 133 9.55 1.53 8.51
N VAL A 134 9.71 0.30 9.03
CA VAL A 134 8.75 -0.33 9.94
C VAL A 134 8.64 0.43 11.26
N GLU A 135 9.75 0.87 11.85
CA GLU A 135 9.73 1.67 13.09
C GLU A 135 8.98 2.98 12.90
N VAL A 136 9.21 3.68 11.79
CA VAL A 136 8.44 4.90 11.43
C VAL A 136 6.96 4.58 11.28
N ALA A 137 6.62 3.47 10.60
CA ALA A 137 5.24 3.06 10.42
C ALA A 137 4.55 2.68 11.75
N LEU A 138 5.26 2.05 12.69
CA LEU A 138 4.71 1.65 13.98
C LEU A 138 4.71 2.77 15.03
N LYS A 139 5.56 3.79 14.89
CA LYS A 139 5.63 4.94 15.79
C LYS A 139 4.55 5.98 15.47
N GLN A 140 3.29 5.55 15.52
CA GLN A 140 2.13 6.43 15.35
C GLN A 140 1.80 7.15 16.66
N SER A 141 1.36 8.40 16.55
CA SER A 141 0.88 9.16 17.71
C SER A 141 -0.42 8.55 18.25
N PRO A 142 -0.70 8.64 19.57
CA PRO A 142 -1.99 8.22 20.13
C PRO A 142 -3.19 8.85 19.39
N GLU A 143 -3.04 10.11 18.98
CA GLU A 143 -4.04 10.86 18.22
C GLU A 143 -4.30 10.22 16.83
N THR A 144 -3.24 9.80 16.13
CA THR A 144 -3.37 9.10 14.83
C THR A 144 -4.03 7.74 15.01
N VAL A 145 -3.66 7.00 16.04
CA VAL A 145 -4.28 5.70 16.34
C VAL A 145 -5.76 5.85 16.68
N GLU A 146 -6.13 6.87 17.46
CA GLU A 146 -7.52 7.15 17.80
C GLU A 146 -8.34 7.62 16.59
N LEU A 147 -7.75 8.44 15.72
CA LEU A 147 -8.36 8.84 14.45
C LEU A 147 -8.71 7.62 13.60
N ILE A 148 -7.76 6.72 13.37
CA ILE A 148 -7.97 5.50 12.58
C ILE A 148 -9.02 4.61 13.24
N ARG A 149 -8.93 4.43 14.57
CA ARG A 149 -9.92 3.66 15.32
C ARG A 149 -11.32 4.23 15.14
N ASN A 150 -11.48 5.55 15.15
CA ASN A 150 -12.77 6.20 14.94
C ASN A 150 -13.24 6.09 13.49
N ALA A 151 -12.34 6.19 12.51
CA ALA A 151 -12.67 5.97 11.09
C ALA A 151 -13.10 4.53 10.78
N LEU A 152 -12.63 3.55 11.56
CA LEU A 152 -12.99 2.13 11.42
C LEU A 152 -14.25 1.72 12.21
N LYS A 153 -14.73 2.56 13.13
CA LYS A 153 -16.01 2.32 13.80
C LYS A 153 -17.12 2.57 12.79
N LYS A 154 -17.90 1.52 12.49
CA LYS A 154 -19.20 1.69 11.82
C LYS A 154 -20.04 2.67 12.63
N GLU A 155 -20.57 3.70 11.98
CA GLU A 155 -21.84 4.29 12.41
C GLU A 155 -22.98 3.29 12.23
#